data_AF-A0A9P6WV05-F1
#
_entry.id   AF-A0A9P6WV05-F1
#
_cell.length_a   1.000
_cell.length_b   1.000
_cell.length_c   1.000
_cell.angle_alpha   90.00
_cell.angle_beta   90.00
_cell.angle_gamma   90.00
#
_symmetry.space_group_name_H-M   'P 1'
#
loop_
_entity.id
_entity.type
_entity.pdbx_description
1 polymer ?
#
loop_
_entity_poly.entity_id
_entity_poly.type
_entity_poly.pdbx_seq_one_letter_code
_entity_poly.pdbx_strand_id
1 'polypeptide(L)'
;MWWAGWAEAFIDNATRARDTFALVDANPLGTAAGYGVNLPLDREHTTAALGFARMQISQIYAQLSRGKSELAALEALGGATLDMRRIAWDLSLFTSAEFGFVALPAQYTTGSSIMPNKRNPDGIELMRATHASVAAARTEIEQLLSLPSGYHRDLQSSKGAIFHGFGRGLSALELLPALLANLEWRDDKVRAAIDSGMYATDVAVEAAVAGVPVHSTA
;
A
#
# COMPACT_ATOMS: atom_id res chain seq x y z
N MET A 1 11.61 11.92 13.21
CA MET A 1 12.17 10.74 12.50
C MET A 1 11.08 9.76 12.10
N TRP A 2 10.28 9.20 13.03
CA TRP A 2 9.22 8.24 12.71
C TRP A 2 8.25 8.71 11.60
N TRP A 3 7.71 9.93 11.72
CA TRP A 3 6.84 10.52 10.69
C TRP A 3 7.50 10.68 9.32
N ALA A 4 8.78 11.06 9.30
CA ALA A 4 9.51 11.25 8.04
C ALA A 4 9.70 9.92 7.30
N GLY A 5 10.00 8.84 8.01
CA GLY A 5 10.11 7.50 7.43
C GLY A 5 8.79 7.04 6.77
N TRP A 6 7.65 7.28 7.42
CA TRP A 6 6.35 6.98 6.81
C TRP A 6 6.02 7.88 5.63
N ALA A 7 6.34 9.19 5.72
CA ALA A 7 6.12 10.11 4.61
C ALA A 7 6.89 9.68 3.36
N GLU A 8 8.17 9.31 3.50
CA GLU A 8 8.98 8.79 2.40
C GLU A 8 8.37 7.51 1.79
N ALA A 9 7.95 6.56 2.63
CA ALA A 9 7.30 5.34 2.14
C ALA A 9 6.03 5.64 1.31
N PHE A 10 5.18 6.58 1.73
CA PHE A 10 3.99 6.97 0.96
C PHE A 10 4.31 7.80 -0.29
N ILE A 11 5.41 8.55 -0.32
CA ILE A 11 5.92 9.22 -1.53
C ILE A 11 6.34 8.19 -2.58
N ASP A 12 7.06 7.14 -2.16
CA ASP A 12 7.44 6.03 -3.05
C ASP A 12 6.22 5.29 -3.59
N ASN A 13 5.22 5.03 -2.73
CA ASN A 13 3.95 4.45 -3.16
C ASN A 13 3.21 5.33 -4.19
N ALA A 14 3.22 6.65 -4.02
CA ALA A 14 2.64 7.58 -5.00
C ALA A 14 3.40 7.56 -6.34
N THR A 15 4.73 7.48 -6.30
CA THR A 15 5.56 7.31 -7.50
C THR A 15 5.21 6.00 -8.21
N ARG A 16 5.17 4.88 -7.48
CA ARG A 16 4.80 3.58 -8.02
C ARG A 16 3.41 3.60 -8.65
N ALA A 17 2.43 4.25 -8.02
CA ALA A 17 1.08 4.38 -8.57
C ALA A 17 1.07 5.15 -9.90
N ARG A 18 1.85 6.23 -10.02
CA ARG A 18 1.99 6.99 -11.27
C ARG A 18 2.66 6.17 -12.37
N ASP A 19 3.73 5.45 -12.04
CA ASP A 19 4.44 4.59 -12.99
C ASP A 19 3.53 3.46 -13.49
N THR A 20 2.77 2.84 -12.58
CA THR A 20 1.77 1.84 -12.93
C THR A 20 0.66 2.42 -13.80
N PHE A 21 0.18 3.64 -13.51
CA PHE A 21 -0.79 4.32 -14.37
C PHE A 21 -0.24 4.50 -15.80
N ALA A 22 0.97 5.05 -15.94
CA ALA A 22 1.61 5.22 -17.24
C ALA A 22 1.82 3.90 -18.00
N LEU A 23 2.07 2.80 -17.29
CA LEU A 23 2.19 1.47 -17.87
C LEU A 23 0.85 0.98 -18.46
N VAL A 24 -0.24 1.10 -17.69
CA VAL A 24 -1.57 0.55 -18.04
C VAL A 24 -2.39 1.47 -18.95
N ASP A 25 -1.99 2.74 -19.09
CA ASP A 25 -2.59 3.73 -19.98
C ASP A 25 -2.28 3.41 -21.46
N ALA A 26 -2.82 2.29 -21.94
CA ALA A 26 -2.58 1.77 -23.28
C ALA A 26 -3.87 1.24 -23.92
N ASN A 27 -4.26 1.78 -25.07
CA ASN A 27 -5.49 1.45 -25.79
C ASN A 27 -5.42 0.06 -26.44
N PRO A 28 -6.27 -0.90 -26.03
CA PRO A 28 -6.38 -2.22 -26.69
C PRO A 28 -7.41 -2.21 -27.84
N LEU A 29 -8.17 -1.13 -28.05
CA LEU A 29 -9.27 -1.10 -29.02
C LEU A 29 -8.75 -1.28 -30.45
N GLY A 30 -9.55 -1.97 -31.26
CA GLY A 30 -9.24 -2.30 -32.66
C GLY A 30 -8.54 -3.65 -32.84
N THR A 31 -8.31 -4.43 -31.77
CA THR A 31 -7.67 -5.75 -31.90
C THR A 31 -8.60 -6.95 -32.08
N ALA A 32 -9.92 -6.71 -32.02
CA ALA A 32 -10.96 -7.74 -32.05
C ALA A 32 -10.63 -8.98 -31.19
N ALA A 33 -10.67 -10.18 -31.77
CA ALA A 33 -10.42 -11.44 -31.08
C ALA A 33 -8.92 -11.72 -30.80
N GLY A 34 -8.04 -10.73 -30.99
CA GLY A 34 -6.58 -10.88 -30.81
C GLY A 34 -5.79 -11.14 -32.09
N TYR A 35 -6.45 -11.09 -33.24
CA TYR A 35 -5.86 -11.26 -34.57
C TYR A 35 -6.02 -10.03 -35.47
N GLY A 36 -6.71 -9.00 -34.96
CA GLY A 36 -7.08 -7.83 -35.74
C GLY A 36 -8.37 -7.99 -36.50
N VAL A 37 -8.67 -6.94 -37.26
CA VAL A 37 -9.79 -6.89 -38.18
C VAL A 37 -9.28 -6.50 -39.55
N ASN A 38 -9.86 -7.08 -40.59
CA ASN A 38 -9.59 -6.70 -41.97
C ASN A 38 -10.44 -5.47 -42.38
N LEU A 39 -10.47 -4.48 -41.49
CA LEU A 39 -11.12 -3.20 -41.68
C LEU A 39 -10.06 -2.11 -41.48
N PRO A 40 -10.05 -1.05 -42.29
CA PRO A 40 -9.12 0.06 -42.13
C PRO A 40 -9.53 0.93 -40.93
N LEU A 41 -9.36 0.40 -39.72
CA LEU A 41 -9.67 1.11 -38.48
C LEU A 41 -8.60 2.16 -38.19
N ASP A 42 -9.04 3.39 -37.99
CA ASP A 42 -8.18 4.45 -37.45
C ASP A 42 -8.02 4.26 -35.92
N ARG A 43 -7.05 3.42 -35.55
CA ARG A 43 -6.75 3.14 -34.15
C ARG A 43 -6.10 4.33 -33.46
N GLU A 44 -5.40 5.19 -34.20
CA GLU A 44 -4.82 6.43 -33.65
C GLU A 44 -5.94 7.37 -33.21
N HIS A 45 -6.96 7.56 -34.04
CA HIS A 45 -8.16 8.30 -33.69
C HIS A 45 -8.81 7.77 -32.41
N THR A 46 -9.04 6.45 -32.29
CA THR A 46 -9.66 5.91 -31.06
C THR A 46 -8.77 6.05 -29.82
N THR A 47 -7.44 6.00 -29.99
CA THR A 47 -6.49 6.19 -28.88
C THR A 47 -6.58 7.61 -28.37
N ALA A 48 -6.56 8.60 -29.27
CA ALA A 48 -6.72 10.01 -28.92
C ALA A 48 -8.12 10.32 -28.36
N ALA A 49 -9.18 9.79 -28.98
CA ALA A 49 -10.57 10.04 -28.59
C ALA A 49 -10.92 9.47 -27.20
N LEU A 50 -10.30 8.34 -26.82
CA LEU A 50 -10.47 7.73 -25.50
C LEU A 50 -9.49 8.26 -24.45
N GLY A 51 -8.55 9.13 -24.85
CA GLY A 51 -7.59 9.76 -23.95
C GLY A 51 -6.46 8.85 -23.47
N PHE A 52 -6.17 7.76 -24.19
CA PHE A 52 -5.06 6.88 -23.85
C PHE A 52 -3.72 7.50 -24.24
N ALA A 53 -2.68 7.33 -23.40
CA ALA A 53 -1.33 7.82 -23.72
C ALA A 53 -0.69 7.10 -24.90
N ARG A 54 -1.01 5.80 -25.11
CA ARG A 54 -0.45 5.02 -26.21
C ARG A 54 -1.41 3.94 -26.71
N MET A 55 -1.12 3.43 -27.91
CA MET A 55 -1.80 2.26 -28.46
C MET A 55 -1.05 0.97 -28.09
N GLN A 56 -1.79 -0.11 -27.84
CA GLN A 56 -1.21 -1.46 -27.89
C GLN A 56 -1.10 -1.92 -29.36
N ILE A 57 0.12 -1.91 -29.89
CA ILE A 57 0.39 -2.18 -31.31
C ILE A 57 0.03 -3.63 -31.67
N SER A 58 0.54 -4.60 -30.90
CA SER A 58 0.32 -6.01 -31.17
C SER A 58 -1.08 -6.47 -30.75
N GLN A 59 -1.80 -7.03 -31.73
CA GLN A 59 -3.09 -7.71 -31.59
C GLN A 59 -3.06 -8.79 -30.49
N ILE A 60 -1.99 -9.58 -30.50
CA ILE A 60 -1.75 -10.68 -29.57
C ILE A 60 -1.42 -10.13 -28.18
N TYR A 61 -0.62 -9.07 -28.12
CA TYR A 61 -0.27 -8.43 -26.84
C TYR A 61 -1.51 -7.87 -26.13
N ALA A 62 -2.49 -7.34 -26.86
CA ALA A 62 -3.73 -6.88 -26.25
C ALA A 62 -4.46 -7.98 -25.47
N GLN A 63 -4.39 -9.23 -25.95
CA GLN A 63 -4.91 -10.38 -25.19
C GLN A 63 -3.98 -10.78 -24.05
N LEU A 64 -2.66 -10.82 -24.28
CA LEU A 64 -1.65 -11.15 -23.25
C LEU A 64 -1.58 -10.14 -22.10
N SER A 65 -2.00 -8.90 -22.31
CA SER A 65 -1.97 -7.84 -21.32
C SER A 65 -3.12 -7.88 -20.32
N ARG A 66 -4.17 -8.67 -20.62
CA ARG A 66 -5.28 -8.94 -19.70
C ARG A 66 -4.78 -9.72 -18.49
N GLY A 67 -5.23 -9.36 -17.31
CA GLY A 67 -4.71 -9.85 -16.04
C GLY A 67 -3.36 -9.22 -15.65
N LYS A 68 -2.45 -8.93 -16.59
CA LYS A 68 -1.16 -8.28 -16.28
C LYS A 68 -1.33 -6.83 -15.81
N SER A 69 -2.25 -6.09 -16.43
CA SER A 69 -2.51 -4.69 -16.06
C SER A 69 -3.18 -4.60 -14.70
N GLU A 70 -4.13 -5.49 -14.45
CA GLU A 70 -4.83 -5.68 -13.17
C GLU A 70 -3.85 -6.08 -12.06
N LEU A 71 -2.93 -7.00 -12.36
CA LEU A 71 -1.88 -7.42 -11.42
C LEU A 71 -0.95 -6.25 -11.07
N ALA A 72 -0.46 -5.49 -12.06
CA ALA A 72 0.39 -4.33 -11.81
C ALA A 72 -0.30 -3.27 -10.94
N ALA A 73 -1.60 -3.05 -11.17
CA ALA A 73 -2.42 -2.14 -10.38
C ALA A 73 -2.58 -2.61 -8.92
N LEU A 74 -2.83 -3.92 -8.71
CA LEU A 74 -2.91 -4.52 -7.37
C LEU A 74 -1.56 -4.53 -6.65
N GLU A 75 -0.44 -4.64 -7.37
CA GLU A 75 0.90 -4.54 -6.77
C GLU A 75 1.19 -3.13 -6.25
N ALA A 76 0.81 -2.09 -7.01
CA ALA A 76 0.94 -0.70 -6.55
C ALA A 76 0.08 -0.43 -5.30
N LEU A 77 -1.19 -0.88 -5.31
CA LEU A 77 -2.06 -0.79 -4.14
C LEU A 77 -1.54 -1.65 -2.97
N GLY A 78 -0.94 -2.79 -3.28
CA GLY A 78 -0.34 -3.72 -2.33
C GLY A 78 0.77 -3.08 -1.52
N GLY A 79 1.66 -2.30 -2.16
CA GLY A 79 2.71 -1.53 -1.48
C GLY A 79 2.12 -0.54 -0.47
N ALA A 80 1.19 0.30 -0.91
CA ALA A 80 0.56 1.31 -0.05
C ALA A 80 -0.20 0.68 1.14
N THR A 81 -0.94 -0.40 0.90
CA THR A 81 -1.68 -1.09 1.97
C THR A 81 -0.76 -1.89 2.91
N LEU A 82 0.42 -2.31 2.45
CA LEU A 82 1.42 -2.97 3.30
C LEU A 82 2.05 -1.95 4.26
N ASP A 83 2.38 -0.75 3.79
CA ASP A 83 2.88 0.32 4.66
C ASP A 83 1.79 0.78 5.64
N MET A 84 0.54 0.91 5.18
CA MET A 84 -0.62 1.14 6.06
C MET A 84 -0.75 0.04 7.13
N ARG A 85 -0.52 -1.23 6.79
CA ARG A 85 -0.52 -2.33 7.76
C ARG A 85 0.58 -2.16 8.81
N ARG A 86 1.77 -1.70 8.40
CA ARG A 86 2.90 -1.53 9.33
C ARG A 86 2.70 -0.34 10.26
N ILE A 87 2.25 0.81 9.75
CA ILE A 87 1.92 1.95 10.63
C ILE A 87 0.75 1.62 11.58
N ALA A 88 -0.23 0.85 11.12
CA ALA A 88 -1.31 0.36 11.99
C ALA A 88 -0.80 -0.58 13.11
N TRP A 89 0.27 -1.34 12.85
CA TRP A 89 0.95 -2.12 13.88
C TRP A 89 1.63 -1.24 14.92
N ASP A 90 2.39 -0.22 14.49
CA ASP A 90 3.02 0.74 15.39
C ASP A 90 1.97 1.41 16.28
N LEU A 91 0.88 1.89 15.68
CA LEU A 91 -0.23 2.51 16.42
C LEU A 91 -0.95 1.54 17.36
N SER A 92 -1.04 0.25 17.02
CA SER A 92 -1.61 -0.78 17.91
C SER A 92 -0.76 -0.94 19.17
N LEU A 93 0.57 -0.90 19.03
CA LEU A 93 1.48 -0.95 20.16
C LEU A 93 1.44 0.37 20.94
N PHE A 94 1.51 1.51 20.27
CA PHE A 94 1.57 2.82 20.92
C PHE A 94 0.30 3.19 21.68
N THR A 95 -0.84 2.59 21.32
CA THR A 95 -2.13 2.81 22.01
C THR A 95 -2.40 1.82 23.14
N SER A 96 -1.57 0.78 23.29
CA SER A 96 -1.69 -0.20 24.38
C SER A 96 -1.51 0.45 25.76
N ALA A 97 -1.97 -0.21 26.81
CA ALA A 97 -1.84 0.31 28.17
C ALA A 97 -0.38 0.34 28.64
N GLU A 98 0.44 -0.58 28.12
CA GLU A 98 1.85 -0.74 28.44
C GLU A 98 2.71 0.40 27.89
N PHE A 99 2.41 0.87 26.67
CA PHE A 99 3.11 2.01 26.05
C PHE A 99 2.38 3.33 26.31
N GLY A 100 1.10 3.42 25.90
CA GLY A 100 0.26 4.60 26.11
C GLY A 100 0.81 5.89 25.49
N PHE A 101 1.56 5.79 24.40
CA PHE A 101 2.18 6.94 23.72
C PHE A 101 1.21 7.73 22.85
N VAL A 102 0.17 7.08 22.33
CA VAL A 102 -0.76 7.68 21.37
C VAL A 102 -2.20 7.51 21.87
N ALA A 103 -3.00 8.57 21.74
CA ALA A 103 -4.45 8.50 21.80
C ALA A 103 -5.01 8.66 20.38
N LEU A 104 -5.90 7.73 19.98
CA LEU A 104 -6.60 7.80 18.70
C LEU A 104 -7.87 8.66 18.82
N PRO A 105 -8.31 9.30 17.72
CA PRO A 105 -9.58 10.01 17.70
C PRO A 105 -10.75 9.06 17.99
N ALA A 106 -11.78 9.57 18.68
CA ALA A 106 -12.89 8.75 19.17
C ALA A 106 -13.59 7.94 18.07
N GLN A 107 -13.75 8.51 16.86
CA GLN A 107 -14.38 7.86 15.71
C GLN A 107 -13.61 6.65 15.17
N TYR A 108 -12.35 6.46 15.54
CA TYR A 108 -11.53 5.29 15.16
C TYR A 108 -11.40 4.27 16.30
N THR A 109 -12.10 4.48 17.41
CA THR A 109 -12.07 3.60 18.58
C THR A 109 -13.47 3.18 19.00
N THR A 110 -13.59 2.02 19.67
CA THR A 110 -14.81 1.70 20.42
C THR A 110 -14.53 1.68 21.91
N GLY A 111 -15.54 2.02 22.70
CA GLY A 111 -15.50 1.93 24.15
C GLY A 111 -16.15 0.64 24.65
N SER A 112 -15.77 0.21 25.86
CA SER A 112 -16.50 -0.81 26.59
C SER A 112 -17.45 -0.15 27.61
N SER A 113 -18.70 -0.59 27.68
CA SER A 113 -19.66 -0.09 28.68
C SER A 113 -19.28 -0.48 30.11
N ILE A 114 -18.59 -1.62 30.30
CA ILE A 114 -18.15 -2.10 31.62
C ILE A 114 -16.79 -1.53 32.04
N MET A 115 -15.97 -1.08 31.07
CA MET A 115 -14.67 -0.47 31.30
C MET A 115 -14.62 0.90 30.61
N PRO A 116 -15.09 1.98 31.26
CA PRO A 116 -15.22 3.30 30.64
C PRO A 116 -13.89 3.89 30.14
N ASN A 117 -12.77 3.44 30.72
CA ASN A 117 -11.42 3.86 30.32
C ASN A 117 -10.85 3.04 29.15
N LYS A 118 -11.44 1.89 28.82
CA LYS A 118 -10.94 1.00 27.76
C LYS A 118 -11.42 1.49 26.40
N ARG A 119 -10.47 1.85 25.54
CA ARG A 119 -10.68 2.20 24.13
C ARG A 119 -10.01 1.15 23.26
N ASN A 120 -10.80 0.43 22.46
CA ASN A 120 -10.28 -0.54 21.50
C ASN A 120 -9.92 0.20 20.21
N PRO A 121 -8.73 -0.05 19.63
CA PRO A 121 -8.27 0.69 18.46
C PRO A 121 -8.80 0.09 17.14
N ASP A 122 -10.09 -0.24 17.07
CA ASP A 122 -10.68 -1.04 15.98
C ASP A 122 -10.42 -0.47 14.58
N GLY A 123 -10.40 0.87 14.44
CA GLY A 123 -10.13 1.52 13.17
C GLY A 123 -8.78 1.11 12.57
N ILE A 124 -7.72 1.14 13.39
CA ILE A 124 -6.39 0.71 12.93
C ILE A 124 -6.29 -0.81 12.80
N GLU A 125 -7.03 -1.59 13.60
CA GLU A 125 -7.07 -3.05 13.45
C GLU A 125 -7.69 -3.48 12.12
N LEU A 126 -8.76 -2.81 11.69
CA LEU A 126 -9.39 -3.03 10.39
C LEU A 126 -8.50 -2.55 9.23
N MET A 127 -7.81 -1.41 9.38
CA MET A 127 -6.79 -0.97 8.41
C MET A 127 -5.68 -2.03 8.27
N ARG A 128 -5.17 -2.56 9.38
CA ARG A 128 -4.17 -3.63 9.40
C ARG A 128 -4.61 -4.89 8.66
N ALA A 129 -5.88 -5.28 8.83
CA ALA A 129 -6.48 -6.43 8.17
C ALA A 129 -6.63 -6.24 6.65
N THR A 130 -6.84 -5.00 6.18
CA THR A 130 -7.21 -4.69 4.78
C THR A 130 -6.24 -5.23 3.74
N HIS A 131 -4.93 -5.22 4.02
CA HIS A 131 -3.94 -5.76 3.07
C HIS A 131 -4.17 -7.25 2.73
N ALA A 132 -4.85 -8.02 3.60
CA ALA A 132 -5.19 -9.42 3.28
C ALA A 132 -6.10 -9.52 2.05
N SER A 133 -7.08 -8.63 1.91
CA SER A 133 -7.96 -8.59 0.73
C SER A 133 -7.20 -8.22 -0.55
N VAL A 134 -6.27 -7.27 -0.45
CA VAL A 134 -5.44 -6.85 -1.61
C VAL A 134 -4.48 -7.95 -2.02
N ALA A 135 -3.81 -8.59 -1.05
CA ALA A 135 -2.93 -9.71 -1.30
C ALA A 135 -3.67 -10.92 -1.90
N ALA A 136 -4.87 -11.24 -1.39
CA ALA A 136 -5.69 -12.32 -1.94
C ALA A 136 -6.09 -12.05 -3.40
N ALA A 137 -6.55 -10.83 -3.71
CA ALA A 137 -6.87 -10.43 -5.08
C ALA A 137 -5.64 -10.52 -6.01
N ARG A 138 -4.47 -10.08 -5.52
CA ARG A 138 -3.20 -10.18 -6.27
C ARG A 138 -2.88 -11.63 -6.60
N THR A 139 -2.90 -12.50 -5.60
CA THR A 139 -2.63 -13.94 -5.77
C THR A 139 -3.63 -14.57 -6.73
N GLU A 140 -4.92 -14.26 -6.61
CA GLU A 140 -5.95 -14.80 -7.51
C GLU A 140 -5.66 -14.44 -8.97
N ILE A 141 -5.37 -13.17 -9.28
CA ILE A 141 -5.05 -12.73 -10.65
C ILE A 141 -3.72 -13.32 -11.13
N GLU A 142 -2.70 -13.38 -10.27
CA GLU A 142 -1.41 -13.99 -10.61
C GLU A 142 -1.57 -15.46 -11.01
N GLN A 143 -2.35 -16.24 -10.26
CA GLN A 143 -2.60 -17.64 -10.58
C GLN A 143 -3.44 -17.82 -11.86
N LEU A 144 -4.37 -16.90 -12.14
CA LEU A 144 -5.13 -16.89 -13.39
C LEU A 144 -4.25 -16.67 -14.62
N LEU A 145 -3.06 -16.09 -14.50
CA LEU A 145 -2.15 -15.84 -15.64
C LEU A 145 -1.38 -17.07 -16.11
N SER A 146 -1.59 -18.25 -15.50
CA SER A 146 -1.05 -19.53 -15.95
C SER A 146 -1.77 -20.06 -17.20
N LEU A 147 -1.77 -19.26 -18.27
CA LEU A 147 -2.53 -19.50 -19.50
C LEU A 147 -1.63 -19.36 -20.73
N PRO A 148 -1.90 -20.10 -21.83
CA PRO A 148 -1.19 -19.89 -23.08
C PRO A 148 -1.62 -18.57 -23.74
N SER A 149 -0.92 -18.15 -24.80
CA SER A 149 -1.24 -16.91 -25.50
C SER A 149 -2.67 -16.85 -26.04
N GLY A 150 -3.22 -15.64 -26.15
CA GLY A 150 -4.55 -15.39 -26.70
C GLY A 150 -5.59 -15.13 -25.61
N TYR A 151 -6.86 -15.14 -26.01
CA TYR A 151 -7.98 -14.95 -25.10
C TYR A 151 -8.42 -16.29 -24.49
N HIS A 152 -8.55 -16.32 -23.17
CA HIS A 152 -9.16 -17.43 -22.44
C HIS A 152 -10.27 -16.89 -21.53
N ARG A 153 -11.36 -17.65 -21.42
CA ARG A 153 -12.54 -17.23 -20.65
C ARG A 153 -12.25 -17.13 -19.15
N ASP A 154 -11.25 -17.86 -18.67
CA ASP A 154 -10.71 -17.86 -17.30
C ASP A 154 -10.42 -16.43 -16.79
N LEU A 155 -9.91 -15.56 -17.66
CA LEU A 155 -9.61 -14.16 -17.33
C LEU A 155 -10.85 -13.35 -16.96
N GLN A 156 -12.07 -13.85 -17.18
CA GLN A 156 -13.29 -13.23 -16.68
C GLN A 156 -13.31 -13.17 -15.13
N SER A 157 -12.71 -14.16 -14.45
CA SER A 157 -12.66 -14.22 -12.98
C SER A 157 -11.82 -13.10 -12.36
N SER A 158 -10.88 -12.52 -13.11
CA SER A 158 -10.04 -11.40 -12.65
C SER A 158 -10.85 -10.17 -12.20
N LYS A 159 -12.06 -9.97 -12.76
CA LYS A 159 -12.92 -8.82 -12.43
C LYS A 159 -13.39 -8.82 -10.98
N GLY A 160 -13.77 -9.99 -10.45
CA GLY A 160 -14.20 -10.11 -9.06
C GLY A 160 -13.05 -9.76 -8.11
N ALA A 161 -11.87 -10.33 -8.37
CA ALA A 161 -10.66 -10.10 -7.61
C ALA A 161 -10.26 -8.62 -7.59
N ILE A 162 -10.16 -7.96 -8.75
CA ILE A 162 -9.71 -6.56 -8.81
C ILE A 162 -10.69 -5.63 -8.08
N PHE A 163 -12.01 -5.79 -8.24
CA PHE A 163 -12.97 -4.95 -7.54
C PHE A 163 -12.95 -5.18 -6.03
N HIS A 164 -12.77 -6.42 -5.59
CA HIS A 164 -12.62 -6.73 -4.17
C HIS A 164 -11.35 -6.08 -3.59
N GLY A 165 -10.20 -6.28 -4.24
CA GLY A 165 -8.91 -5.73 -3.80
C GLY A 165 -8.91 -4.21 -3.74
N PHE A 166 -9.31 -3.54 -4.84
CA PHE A 166 -9.37 -2.08 -4.91
C PHE A 166 -10.42 -1.49 -3.98
N GLY A 167 -11.63 -2.07 -3.94
CA GLY A 167 -12.70 -1.59 -3.09
C GLY A 167 -12.32 -1.59 -1.61
N ARG A 168 -11.66 -2.65 -1.14
CA ARG A 168 -11.17 -2.74 0.26
C ARG A 168 -9.95 -1.84 0.48
N GLY A 169 -8.96 -1.90 -0.41
CA GLY A 169 -7.70 -1.19 -0.25
C GLY A 169 -7.85 0.33 -0.27
N LEU A 170 -8.56 0.88 -1.27
CA LEU A 170 -8.74 2.33 -1.39
C LEU A 170 -9.60 2.90 -0.25
N SER A 171 -10.68 2.22 0.13
CA SER A 171 -11.55 2.66 1.24
C SER A 171 -10.78 2.78 2.56
N ALA A 172 -9.82 1.88 2.82
CA ALA A 172 -9.01 1.98 4.03
C ALA A 172 -7.93 3.08 3.93
N LEU A 173 -7.27 3.22 2.77
CA LEU A 173 -6.27 4.26 2.54
C LEU A 173 -6.86 5.67 2.64
N GLU A 174 -8.10 5.88 2.20
CA GLU A 174 -8.79 7.17 2.29
C GLU A 174 -8.95 7.66 3.73
N LEU A 175 -9.07 6.74 4.69
CA LEU A 175 -9.22 7.07 6.11
C LEU A 175 -7.90 7.42 6.80
N LEU A 176 -6.76 6.99 6.24
CA LEU A 176 -5.45 7.08 6.89
C LEU A 176 -5.00 8.54 7.13
N PRO A 177 -5.09 9.49 6.17
CA PRO A 177 -4.66 10.86 6.40
C PRO A 177 -5.39 11.53 7.57
N ALA A 178 -6.72 11.38 7.63
CA ALA A 178 -7.52 11.94 8.70
C ALA A 178 -7.19 11.30 10.07
N LEU A 179 -6.93 9.99 10.10
CA LEU A 179 -6.49 9.32 11.33
C LEU A 179 -5.15 9.87 11.82
N LEU A 180 -4.15 9.98 10.93
CA LEU A 180 -2.81 10.45 11.29
C LEU A 180 -2.77 11.93 11.67
N ALA A 181 -3.61 12.75 11.03
CA ALA A 181 -3.69 14.18 11.32
C ALA A 181 -4.33 14.50 12.68
N ASN A 182 -5.16 13.59 13.21
CA ASN A 182 -5.94 13.84 14.43
C ASN A 182 -5.52 12.98 15.62
N LEU A 183 -4.54 12.07 15.48
CA LEU A 183 -4.02 11.36 16.64
C LEU A 183 -3.22 12.29 17.55
N GLU A 184 -3.23 11.99 18.85
CA GLU A 184 -2.58 12.82 19.86
C GLU A 184 -1.42 12.06 20.50
N TRP A 185 -0.25 12.68 20.55
CA TRP A 185 0.90 12.15 21.27
C TRP A 185 0.83 12.53 22.75
N ARG A 186 1.15 11.58 23.62
CA ARG A 186 1.29 11.81 25.07
C ARG A 186 2.76 12.08 25.39
N ASP A 187 3.18 13.33 25.22
CA ASP A 187 4.57 13.75 25.37
C ASP A 187 5.18 13.36 26.72
N ASP A 188 4.39 13.37 27.80
CA ASP A 188 4.81 12.94 29.12
C ASP A 188 5.22 11.46 29.14
N LYS A 189 4.40 10.60 28.53
CA LYS A 189 4.64 9.15 28.42
C LYS A 189 5.82 8.83 27.51
N VAL A 190 5.91 9.52 26.38
CA VAL A 190 7.01 9.34 25.42
C VAL A 190 8.34 9.73 26.05
N ARG A 191 8.40 10.86 26.76
CA ARG A 191 9.63 11.31 27.45
C ARG A 191 10.00 10.38 28.61
N ALA A 192 9.02 9.93 29.38
CA ALA A 192 9.25 9.01 30.50
C ALA A 192 9.77 7.63 30.05
N ALA A 193 9.54 7.24 28.80
CA ALA A 193 10.05 5.98 28.24
C ALA A 193 11.54 6.04 27.84
N ILE A 194 12.15 7.23 27.83
CA ILE A 194 13.58 7.40 27.54
C ILE A 194 14.35 7.16 28.84
N ASP A 195 15.21 6.16 28.85
CA ASP A 195 16.08 5.84 29.98
C ASP A 195 17.55 6.19 29.71
N SER A 196 18.28 6.47 30.80
CA SER A 196 19.71 6.75 30.79
C SER A 196 20.55 5.70 30.04
N GLY A 197 20.17 4.43 30.09
CA GLY A 197 20.85 3.33 29.39
C GLY A 197 20.78 3.44 27.87
N MET A 198 19.82 4.18 27.31
CA MET A 198 19.70 4.41 25.87
C MET A 198 20.82 5.32 25.32
N TYR A 199 21.45 6.13 26.18
CA TYR A 199 22.56 7.02 25.80
C TYR A 199 23.94 6.34 25.82
N ALA A 200 24.01 5.04 26.13
CA ALA A 200 25.28 4.32 26.16
C ALA A 200 26.03 4.37 24.82
N THR A 201 25.29 4.34 23.71
CA THR A 201 25.86 4.49 22.37
C THR A 201 26.43 5.89 22.15
N ASP A 202 25.73 6.94 22.61
CA ASP A 202 26.21 8.32 22.47
C ASP A 202 27.53 8.51 23.23
N VAL A 203 27.62 7.99 24.46
CA VAL A 203 28.85 8.02 25.26
C VAL A 203 29.99 7.27 24.55
N ALA A 204 29.73 6.11 23.96
CA ALA A 204 30.74 5.37 23.22
C ALA A 204 31.22 6.13 21.96
N VAL A 205 30.30 6.82 21.27
CA VAL A 205 30.63 7.67 20.11
C VAL A 205 31.46 8.87 20.53
N GLU A 206 31.11 9.55 21.62
CA GLU A 206 31.88 10.67 22.16
C GLU A 206 33.31 10.25 22.56
N ALA A 207 33.45 9.10 23.21
CA ALA A 207 34.75 8.53 23.56
C ALA A 207 35.58 8.22 22.30
N ALA A 208 34.94 7.68 21.25
CA ALA A 208 35.60 7.41 19.97
C ALA A 208 36.08 8.70 19.29
N VAL A 209 35.26 9.75 19.29
CA VAL A 209 35.64 11.08 18.79
C VAL A 209 36.81 11.66 19.60
N ALA A 210 36.86 11.39 20.90
CA ALA A 210 37.97 11.78 21.78
C ALA A 210 39.24 10.89 21.62
N GLY A 211 39.23 9.93 20.69
CA GLY A 211 40.39 9.10 20.36
C GLY A 211 40.47 7.76 21.10
N VAL A 212 39.43 7.38 21.87
CA VAL A 212 39.35 6.05 22.50
C VAL A 212 38.91 5.02 21.45
N PRO A 213 39.66 3.92 21.21
CA PRO A 213 39.25 2.91 20.26
C PRO A 213 37.90 2.27 20.63
N VAL A 214 36.97 2.18 19.66
CA VAL A 214 35.62 1.60 19.80
C VAL A 214 35.65 0.11 20.22
N HIS A 215 36.79 -0.56 19.98
CA HIS A 215 37.06 -1.91 20.41
C HIS A 215 38.32 -1.94 21.28
N SER A 216 38.17 -1.71 22.59
CA SER A 216 39.14 -2.24 23.54
C SER A 216 38.69 -3.65 23.90
N THR A 217 39.33 -4.66 23.32
CA THR A 217 39.29 -6.02 23.87
C THR A 217 39.76 -5.96 25.32
N ALA A 218 38.90 -6.36 26.25
CA ALA A 218 39.31 -6.72 27.60
C ALA A 218 40.15 -8.02 27.55
#